data_AF-A0A970F6M9-F1
#
_entry.id   AF-A0A970F6M9-F1
#
_cell.length_a   1.000
_cell.length_b   1.000
_cell.length_c   1.000
_cell.angle_alpha   90.00
_cell.angle_beta   90.00
_cell.angle_gamma   90.00
#
_symmetry.space_group_name_H-M   'P 1'
#
loop_
_entity.id
_entity.type
_entity.pdbx_description
1 polymer ?
#
loop_
_entity_poly.entity_id
_entity_poly.type
_entity_poly.pdbx_seq_one_letter_code
_entity_poly.pdbx_strand_id
1 'polypeptide(L)'
;MSRFDKIEELIDRVPEYSVFVTVDELYARAAQVAAKAPELAELRVVGKSTKGSDIPMLTVGRGPVSILVFACPHPNEPIGAMMTYFLMEELIENPLLREGRAWHILPCVDPDGTRLNEGWFKGPFTIRNYAKGFYRPKPQDQVEWTFPITYKTLSWTTPKPETQALMEAILMAKPDVMYSLHNAGFGGAYYYVSHELPAECYEELRRIPVARGIELSLGEPEMPWVEELSPAVYKTTSTVDSYEYFAKFAPGDPAEFVVAGAGSTEWAQSQRDLFSLVTEVPYFTSPKTSDQNPVARARRDVLLEGLERSREIYGLVNAMLERTKGKLDAGDAPLLWEAVATFVDSGLKSLPSQERWARETPGMEAPATVAQEADSLYIRVFYQMLIASMLSRAIKMQLSAEGAGGDAESGENAGDAAGEGAASELAAVGRELDAAIDGWASDIERNLSYEVVPIRNLVQVQYGALLAVLECRGM
;
A
#
# COMPACT_ATOMS: atom_id res chain seq x y z
N MET A 1 -29.76 17.92 12.60
CA MET A 1 -28.36 17.95 12.18
C MET A 1 -27.83 16.54 12.35
N SER A 2 -27.29 15.93 11.28
CA SER A 2 -26.61 14.65 11.40
C SER A 2 -25.45 14.82 12.38
N ARG A 3 -25.12 13.76 13.13
CA ARG A 3 -23.91 13.75 13.95
C ARG A 3 -22.63 13.98 13.14
N PHE A 4 -22.71 13.78 11.82
CA PHE A 4 -21.63 13.96 10.86
C PHE A 4 -21.61 15.35 10.18
N ASP A 5 -22.58 16.24 10.43
CA ASP A 5 -22.65 17.54 9.73
C ASP A 5 -21.37 18.40 9.96
N LYS A 6 -20.77 18.29 11.14
CA LYS A 6 -19.51 19.01 11.48
C LYS A 6 -18.27 18.40 10.85
N ILE A 7 -18.35 17.16 10.38
CA ILE A 7 -17.20 16.47 9.78
C ILE A 7 -16.88 17.10 8.43
N GLU A 8 -17.87 17.45 7.62
CA GLU A 8 -17.63 18.08 6.31
C GLU A 8 -16.93 19.44 6.45
N GLU A 9 -17.31 20.27 7.43
CA GLU A 9 -16.63 21.54 7.71
C GLU A 9 -15.13 21.33 8.04
N LEU A 10 -14.78 20.25 8.73
CA LEU A 10 -13.39 19.90 9.04
C LEU A 10 -12.68 19.36 7.79
N ILE A 11 -13.32 18.47 7.03
CA ILE A 11 -12.71 17.89 5.83
C ILE A 11 -12.42 18.99 4.77
N ASP A 12 -13.25 20.01 4.66
CA ASP A 12 -13.04 21.12 3.73
C ASP A 12 -11.78 21.95 4.02
N ARG A 13 -11.23 21.86 5.24
CA ARG A 13 -9.98 22.52 5.64
C ARG A 13 -8.74 21.91 5.00
N VAL A 14 -8.81 20.68 4.49
CA VAL A 14 -7.69 20.05 3.76
C VAL A 14 -7.37 20.91 2.54
N PRO A 15 -6.13 21.41 2.39
CA PRO A 15 -5.77 22.30 1.28
C PRO A 15 -5.54 21.52 -0.02
N GLU A 16 -5.42 22.24 -1.13
CA GLU A 16 -5.01 21.67 -2.41
C GLU A 16 -3.53 21.28 -2.40
N TYR A 17 -3.24 20.08 -2.91
CA TYR A 17 -1.87 19.59 -3.08
C TYR A 17 -1.67 19.13 -4.52
N SER A 18 -0.60 19.61 -5.16
CA SER A 18 -0.23 19.21 -6.53
C SER A 18 0.86 18.16 -6.57
N VAL A 19 1.55 17.89 -5.46
CA VAL A 19 2.66 16.93 -5.35
C VAL A 19 2.69 16.29 -3.97
N PHE A 20 3.31 15.11 -3.86
CA PHE A 20 3.63 14.49 -2.58
C PHE A 20 4.88 15.14 -1.97
N VAL A 21 4.92 15.25 -0.63
CA VAL A 21 6.09 15.73 0.10
C VAL A 21 7.11 14.61 0.30
N THR A 22 8.39 14.96 0.38
CA THR A 22 9.46 14.00 0.71
C THR A 22 9.44 13.65 2.20
N VAL A 23 10.12 12.56 2.58
CA VAL A 23 10.32 12.17 3.98
C VAL A 23 10.96 13.31 4.78
N ASP A 24 11.93 13.99 4.18
CA ASP A 24 12.65 15.09 4.85
C ASP A 24 11.75 16.32 5.04
N GLU A 25 10.92 16.67 4.04
CA GLU A 25 9.91 17.75 4.15
C GLU A 25 8.88 17.44 5.27
N LEU A 26 8.48 16.17 5.36
CA LEU A 26 7.52 15.68 6.34
C LEU A 26 8.07 15.72 7.77
N TYR A 27 9.30 15.25 7.98
CA TYR A 27 9.97 15.31 9.29
C TYR A 27 10.30 16.74 9.70
N ALA A 28 10.69 17.59 8.75
CA ALA A 28 10.89 19.02 9.00
C ALA A 28 9.59 19.69 9.47
N ARG A 29 8.44 19.33 8.90
CA ARG A 29 7.13 19.84 9.36
C ARG A 29 6.85 19.42 10.80
N ALA A 30 7.06 18.15 11.15
CA ALA A 30 6.86 17.67 12.52
C ALA A 30 7.71 18.44 13.54
N ALA A 31 9.00 18.67 13.22
CA ALA A 31 9.91 19.45 14.07
C ALA A 31 9.48 20.92 14.19
N GLN A 32 9.03 21.54 13.09
CA GLN A 32 8.52 22.90 13.11
C GLN A 32 7.26 23.05 13.96
N VAL A 33 6.33 22.08 13.88
CA VAL A 33 5.11 22.09 14.69
C VAL A 33 5.44 22.01 16.18
N ALA A 34 6.31 21.08 16.59
CA ALA A 34 6.74 20.97 17.98
C ALA A 34 7.45 22.24 18.49
N ALA A 35 8.28 22.87 17.65
CA ALA A 35 8.98 24.10 18.01
C ALA A 35 8.05 25.33 18.13
N LYS A 36 7.00 25.40 17.30
CA LYS A 36 6.04 26.52 17.29
C LYS A 36 5.04 26.48 18.45
N ALA A 37 4.68 25.30 18.93
CA ALA A 37 3.69 25.10 19.99
C ALA A 37 4.18 24.12 21.06
N PRO A 38 5.32 24.40 21.74
CA PRO A 38 5.95 23.48 22.69
C PRO A 38 5.09 23.16 23.93
N GLU A 39 4.08 23.99 24.22
CA GLU A 39 3.10 23.74 25.28
C GLU A 39 2.02 22.73 24.87
N LEU A 40 1.83 22.51 23.57
CA LEU A 40 0.84 21.59 22.99
C LEU A 40 1.46 20.34 22.39
N ALA A 41 2.70 20.44 21.88
CA ALA A 41 3.32 19.43 21.05
C ALA A 41 4.73 19.03 21.52
N GLU A 42 5.03 17.74 21.47
CA GLU A 42 6.34 17.15 21.77
C GLU A 42 6.78 16.24 20.61
N LEU A 43 8.02 16.40 20.15
CA LEU A 43 8.62 15.49 19.17
C LEU A 43 9.59 14.54 19.87
N ARG A 44 9.46 13.24 19.64
CA ARG A 44 10.34 12.22 20.18
C ARG A 44 10.76 11.21 19.12
N VAL A 45 12.02 10.82 19.08
CA VAL A 45 12.47 9.68 18.26
C VAL A 45 12.12 8.38 18.97
N VAL A 46 11.33 7.52 18.31
CA VAL A 46 10.87 6.23 18.86
C VAL A 46 11.69 5.04 18.36
N GLY A 47 12.57 5.27 17.38
CA GLY A 47 13.50 4.26 16.89
C GLY A 47 14.28 4.76 15.68
N LYS A 48 14.97 3.84 15.02
CA LYS A 48 15.73 4.10 13.80
C LYS A 48 15.36 3.09 12.72
N SER A 49 15.42 3.53 11.47
CA SER A 49 15.28 2.64 10.32
C SER A 49 16.51 1.75 10.14
N THR A 50 16.42 0.82 9.20
CA THR A 50 17.48 -0.13 8.86
C THR A 50 18.75 0.58 8.37
N LYS A 51 18.62 1.67 7.61
CA LYS A 51 19.72 2.56 7.16
C LYS A 51 20.07 3.63 8.20
N GLY A 52 19.44 3.63 9.38
CA GLY A 52 19.79 4.47 10.51
C GLY A 52 19.10 5.84 10.59
N SER A 53 18.09 6.10 9.74
CA SER A 53 17.26 7.31 9.81
C SER A 53 16.48 7.33 11.12
N ASP A 54 16.39 8.48 11.79
CA ASP A 54 15.48 8.61 12.93
C ASP A 54 14.03 8.46 12.50
N ILE A 55 13.23 7.81 13.34
CA ILE A 55 11.77 7.69 13.18
C ILE A 55 11.12 8.54 14.28
N PRO A 56 10.68 9.77 13.97
CA PRO A 56 10.07 10.66 14.93
C PRO A 56 8.56 10.39 15.09
N MET A 57 8.08 10.54 16.31
CA MET A 57 6.68 10.61 16.68
C MET A 57 6.38 12.00 17.23
N LEU A 58 5.42 12.70 16.62
CA LEU A 58 4.88 13.95 17.14
C LEU A 58 3.68 13.64 18.03
N THR A 59 3.73 14.07 19.28
CA THR A 59 2.58 14.00 20.21
C THR A 59 1.96 15.37 20.35
N VAL A 60 0.62 15.49 20.23
CA VAL A 60 -0.12 16.74 20.39
C VAL A 60 -1.31 16.55 21.32
N GLY A 61 -1.42 17.38 22.36
CA GLY A 61 -2.46 17.27 23.39
C GLY A 61 -2.11 16.29 24.51
N ARG A 62 -2.97 16.23 25.53
CA ARG A 62 -2.77 15.45 26.78
C ARG A 62 -4.07 14.86 27.32
N GLY A 63 -5.08 14.71 26.47
CA GLY A 63 -6.36 14.18 26.88
C GLY A 63 -6.35 12.68 27.15
N PRO A 64 -7.39 12.15 27.82
CA PRO A 64 -7.48 10.74 28.18
C PRO A 64 -7.70 9.80 26.99
N VAL A 65 -8.28 10.27 25.88
CA VAL A 65 -8.46 9.46 24.66
C VAL A 65 -7.17 9.51 23.85
N SER A 66 -6.48 8.38 23.74
CA SER A 66 -5.21 8.28 23.00
C SER A 66 -5.46 7.81 21.57
N ILE A 67 -4.92 8.54 20.58
CA ILE A 67 -5.08 8.26 19.16
C ILE A 67 -3.70 8.16 18.51
N LEU A 68 -3.37 7.00 17.94
CA LEU A 68 -2.14 6.78 17.19
C LEU A 68 -2.45 6.75 15.69
N VAL A 69 -1.80 7.61 14.92
CA VAL A 69 -1.90 7.66 13.46
C VAL A 69 -0.51 7.48 12.88
N PHE A 70 -0.36 6.56 11.92
CA PHE A 70 0.94 6.37 11.27
C PHE A 70 0.79 6.18 9.77
N ALA A 71 1.80 6.65 9.04
CA ALA A 71 1.84 6.66 7.59
C ALA A 71 3.09 5.99 7.04
N CYS A 72 3.03 5.65 5.75
CA CYS A 72 4.01 4.82 5.05
C CYS A 72 4.34 3.48 5.75
N PRO A 73 3.35 2.70 6.26
CA PRO A 73 3.62 1.29 6.56
C PRO A 73 4.07 0.56 5.30
N HIS A 74 3.39 0.93 4.21
CA HIS A 74 3.73 0.81 2.81
C HIS A 74 4.70 1.88 2.29
N PRO A 75 5.97 1.67 1.89
CA PRO A 75 6.81 2.80 1.44
C PRO A 75 6.37 3.41 0.11
N ASN A 76 5.62 2.67 -0.71
CA ASN A 76 5.00 3.18 -1.95
C ASN A 76 3.69 3.93 -1.69
N GLU A 77 3.38 4.28 -0.44
CA GLU A 77 2.06 4.73 -0.01
C GLU A 77 2.03 6.15 0.58
N PRO A 78 2.43 7.21 -0.15
CA PRO A 78 2.54 8.57 0.38
C PRO A 78 1.22 9.30 0.70
N ILE A 79 0.03 8.76 0.42
CA ILE A 79 -1.22 9.49 0.73
C ILE A 79 -1.37 9.68 2.24
N GLY A 80 -1.06 8.64 3.03
CA GLY A 80 -1.01 8.75 4.48
C GLY A 80 -0.02 9.81 4.96
N ALA A 81 1.12 9.94 4.29
CA ALA A 81 2.11 10.98 4.61
C ALA A 81 1.53 12.38 4.38
N MET A 82 0.74 12.59 3.33
CA MET A 82 0.06 13.87 3.09
C MET A 82 -1.03 14.15 4.13
N MET A 83 -1.76 13.11 4.57
CA MET A 83 -2.74 13.23 5.64
C MET A 83 -2.08 13.65 6.96
N THR A 84 -0.98 13.00 7.35
CA THR A 84 -0.24 13.40 8.56
C THR A 84 0.37 14.79 8.42
N TYR A 85 0.89 15.15 7.23
CA TYR A 85 1.41 16.49 6.94
C TYR A 85 0.40 17.59 7.22
N PHE A 86 -0.85 17.41 6.76
CA PHE A 86 -1.98 18.28 7.06
C PHE A 86 -2.35 18.25 8.55
N LEU A 87 -2.56 17.05 9.10
CA LEU A 87 -3.08 16.84 10.44
C LEU A 87 -2.20 17.49 11.52
N MET A 88 -0.87 17.43 11.37
CA MET A 88 0.06 17.99 12.36
C MET A 88 -0.18 19.49 12.61
N GLU A 89 -0.50 20.28 11.59
CA GLU A 89 -0.81 21.71 11.77
C GLU A 89 -2.25 21.93 12.20
N GLU A 90 -3.18 21.17 11.62
CA GLU A 90 -4.60 21.26 11.94
C GLU A 90 -4.86 21.02 13.43
N LEU A 91 -4.13 20.10 14.06
CA LEU A 91 -4.23 19.88 15.51
C LEU A 91 -3.77 21.09 16.34
N ILE A 92 -2.82 21.88 15.87
CA ILE A 92 -2.41 23.11 16.56
C ILE A 92 -3.51 24.18 16.44
N GLU A 93 -4.01 24.37 15.22
CA GLU A 93 -4.97 25.42 14.89
C GLU A 93 -6.37 25.17 15.45
N ASN A 94 -6.75 23.91 15.65
CA ASN A 94 -8.13 23.53 15.98
C ASN A 94 -8.24 22.87 17.37
N PRO A 95 -8.60 23.64 18.42
CA PRO A 95 -8.76 23.13 19.77
C PRO A 95 -9.82 22.02 19.89
N LEU A 96 -10.84 22.00 19.03
CA LEU A 96 -11.91 20.99 19.09
C LEU A 96 -11.38 19.58 18.79
N LEU A 97 -10.35 19.47 17.95
CA LEU A 97 -9.70 18.18 17.69
C LEU A 97 -8.87 17.70 18.87
N ARG A 98 -8.33 18.63 19.67
CA ARG A 98 -7.50 18.31 20.85
C ARG A 98 -8.29 18.11 22.13
N GLU A 99 -9.53 18.60 22.21
CA GLU A 99 -10.35 18.49 23.41
C GLU A 99 -10.53 17.02 23.80
N GLY A 100 -10.12 16.66 25.02
CA GLY A 100 -10.23 15.29 25.53
C GLY A 100 -9.27 14.27 24.90
N ARG A 101 -8.41 14.67 23.95
CA ARG A 101 -7.58 13.74 23.15
C ARG A 101 -6.07 13.99 23.27
N ALA A 102 -5.30 12.93 23.11
CA ALA A 102 -3.87 12.94 22.90
C ALA A 102 -3.57 12.25 21.56
N TRP A 103 -2.96 12.99 20.64
CA TRP A 103 -2.66 12.53 19.29
C TRP A 103 -1.19 12.15 19.20
N HIS A 104 -0.89 10.98 18.65
CA HIS A 104 0.44 10.48 18.40
C HIS A 104 0.57 10.20 16.91
N ILE A 105 1.47 10.91 16.23
CA ILE A 105 1.60 10.88 14.78
C ILE A 105 3.00 10.39 14.42
N LEU A 106 3.10 9.30 13.68
CA LEU A 106 4.32 8.90 12.98
C LEU A 106 4.17 9.27 11.51
N PRO A 107 4.80 10.35 11.05
CA PRO A 107 4.58 10.82 9.69
C PRO A 107 5.08 9.83 8.63
N CYS A 108 6.11 9.05 8.94
CA CYS A 108 6.62 7.98 8.08
C CYS A 108 7.24 6.90 8.95
N VAL A 109 6.76 5.66 8.86
CA VAL A 109 7.34 4.52 9.61
C VAL A 109 8.42 3.78 8.83
N ASP A 110 8.38 3.81 7.49
CA ASP A 110 9.43 3.28 6.61
C ASP A 110 10.15 4.39 5.81
N PRO A 111 11.01 5.21 6.45
CA PRO A 111 11.68 6.31 5.76
C PRO A 111 12.70 5.85 4.72
N ASP A 112 13.22 4.62 4.82
CA ASP A 112 14.22 4.12 3.87
C ASP A 112 13.56 3.68 2.57
N GLY A 113 12.49 2.89 2.67
CA GLY A 113 11.71 2.50 1.50
C GLY A 113 10.99 3.68 0.86
N THR A 114 10.47 4.62 1.65
CA THR A 114 9.72 5.77 1.12
C THR A 114 10.61 6.66 0.26
N ARG A 115 11.87 6.87 0.65
CA ARG A 115 12.86 7.61 -0.17
C ARG A 115 13.12 6.95 -1.52
N LEU A 116 12.99 5.62 -1.63
CA LEU A 116 13.09 4.93 -2.93
C LEU A 116 11.91 5.24 -3.86
N ASN A 117 10.80 5.75 -3.34
CA ASN A 117 9.61 6.15 -4.11
C ASN A 117 9.57 7.65 -4.43
N GLU A 118 10.40 8.50 -3.81
CA GLU A 118 10.34 9.97 -3.99
C GLU A 118 10.53 10.42 -5.45
N GLY A 119 11.15 9.59 -6.29
CA GLY A 119 11.38 9.88 -7.71
C GLY A 119 10.11 10.11 -8.54
N TRP A 120 8.94 9.61 -8.11
CA TRP A 120 7.67 9.87 -8.80
C TRP A 120 6.76 10.88 -8.08
N PHE A 121 7.12 11.34 -6.88
CA PHE A 121 6.28 12.17 -6.01
C PHE A 121 5.89 13.53 -6.61
N LYS A 122 6.70 14.03 -7.54
CA LYS A 122 6.48 15.33 -8.21
C LYS A 122 5.76 15.20 -9.56
N GLY A 123 5.31 14.00 -9.91
CA GLY A 123 4.63 13.71 -11.16
C GLY A 123 5.57 13.57 -12.37
N PRO A 124 5.03 13.50 -13.61
CA PRO A 124 3.59 13.44 -13.91
C PRO A 124 2.94 12.18 -13.32
N PHE A 125 1.73 12.30 -12.78
CA PHE A 125 1.01 11.15 -12.21
C PHE A 125 0.36 10.33 -13.31
N THR A 126 1.05 9.27 -13.72
CA THR A 126 0.57 8.30 -14.72
C THR A 126 0.94 6.91 -14.24
N ILE A 127 0.22 5.87 -14.67
CA ILE A 127 0.58 4.48 -14.30
C ILE A 127 2.01 4.13 -14.70
N ARG A 128 2.52 4.74 -15.78
CA ARG A 128 3.87 4.52 -16.32
C ARG A 128 4.94 5.17 -15.46
N ASN A 129 4.75 6.44 -15.08
CA ASN A 129 5.70 7.13 -14.21
C ASN A 129 5.68 6.55 -12.79
N TYR A 130 4.50 6.19 -12.30
CA TYR A 130 4.35 5.47 -11.03
C TYR A 130 5.13 4.16 -11.06
N ALA A 131 4.94 3.33 -12.09
CA ALA A 131 5.68 2.07 -12.25
C ALA A 131 7.21 2.27 -12.35
N LYS A 132 7.66 3.30 -13.08
CA LYS A 132 9.09 3.63 -13.23
C LYS A 132 9.76 3.98 -11.89
N GLY A 133 9.05 4.69 -11.01
CA GLY A 133 9.54 5.11 -9.69
C GLY A 133 9.19 4.17 -8.55
N PHE A 134 8.41 3.13 -8.80
CA PHE A 134 7.85 2.25 -7.78
C PHE A 134 8.93 1.49 -7.01
N TYR A 135 8.72 1.35 -5.70
CA TYR A 135 9.43 0.39 -4.87
C TYR A 135 8.53 -0.16 -3.76
N ARG A 136 8.47 -1.48 -3.66
CA ARG A 136 7.83 -2.22 -2.56
C ARG A 136 8.81 -3.27 -2.04
N PRO A 137 9.11 -3.32 -0.72
CA PRO A 137 9.93 -4.38 -0.16
C PRO A 137 9.20 -5.72 -0.22
N LYS A 138 9.96 -6.83 -0.22
CA LYS A 138 9.38 -8.17 -0.04
C LYS A 138 8.56 -8.23 1.26
N PRO A 139 7.55 -9.11 1.37
CA PRO A 139 6.68 -9.18 2.54
C PRO A 139 7.41 -9.26 3.89
N GLN A 140 8.55 -9.95 3.92
CA GLN A 140 9.42 -10.12 5.10
C GLN A 140 10.09 -8.83 5.58
N ASP A 141 10.08 -7.78 4.75
CA ASP A 141 10.73 -6.49 5.03
C ASP A 141 9.72 -5.34 5.10
N GLN A 142 8.42 -5.63 5.11
CA GLN A 142 7.36 -4.62 5.23
C GLN A 142 7.08 -4.31 6.70
N VAL A 143 7.09 -3.03 7.08
CA VAL A 143 7.01 -2.60 8.49
C VAL A 143 5.79 -3.18 9.19
N GLU A 144 4.65 -3.18 8.51
CA GLU A 144 3.39 -3.63 9.08
C GLU A 144 3.26 -5.15 9.20
N TRP A 145 4.11 -5.93 8.53
CA TRP A 145 3.98 -7.38 8.45
C TRP A 145 5.12 -8.12 9.14
N THR A 146 5.96 -7.46 9.94
CA THR A 146 7.07 -8.15 10.63
C THR A 146 6.93 -8.14 12.15
N PHE A 147 5.73 -7.88 12.68
CA PHE A 147 5.52 -7.94 14.12
C PHE A 147 5.71 -9.36 14.65
N PRO A 148 6.22 -9.52 15.89
CA PRO A 148 6.45 -10.85 16.45
C PRO A 148 5.15 -11.64 16.60
N ILE A 149 5.19 -12.92 16.24
CA ILE A 149 4.09 -13.87 16.44
C ILE A 149 4.63 -15.28 16.74
N THR A 150 3.93 -16.00 17.61
CA THR A 150 4.11 -17.44 17.78
C THR A 150 2.74 -18.09 17.76
N TYR A 151 2.49 -18.92 16.75
CA TYR A 151 1.21 -19.59 16.57
C TYR A 151 1.41 -20.98 15.97
N LYS A 152 1.13 -22.04 16.73
CA LYS A 152 1.37 -23.43 16.33
C LYS A 152 2.81 -23.64 15.84
N THR A 153 3.03 -23.94 14.56
CA THR A 153 4.35 -24.12 13.93
C THR A 153 4.95 -22.81 13.41
N LEU A 154 4.16 -21.74 13.30
CA LEU A 154 4.61 -20.42 12.88
C LEU A 154 5.34 -19.70 14.03
N SER A 155 6.54 -19.22 13.75
CA SER A 155 7.32 -18.40 14.69
C SER A 155 8.04 -17.28 13.94
N TRP A 156 7.71 -16.05 14.27
CA TRP A 156 8.39 -14.84 13.81
C TRP A 156 8.83 -14.02 15.02
N THR A 157 10.14 -13.85 15.20
CA THR A 157 10.70 -13.20 16.40
C THR A 157 11.70 -12.11 16.09
N THR A 158 11.89 -11.79 14.80
CA THR A 158 12.87 -10.82 14.32
C THR A 158 12.16 -9.68 13.59
N PRO A 159 11.47 -8.77 14.30
CA PRO A 159 10.87 -7.59 13.70
C PRO A 159 11.96 -6.68 13.14
N LYS A 160 11.67 -5.98 12.03
CA LYS A 160 12.56 -4.96 11.47
C LYS A 160 12.78 -3.79 12.45
N PRO A 161 13.89 -3.05 12.36
CA PRO A 161 14.12 -1.85 13.17
C PRO A 161 12.97 -0.83 13.12
N GLU A 162 12.38 -0.62 11.94
CA GLU A 162 11.22 0.23 11.70
C GLU A 162 9.97 -0.30 12.44
N THR A 163 9.76 -1.62 12.41
CA THR A 163 8.66 -2.28 13.14
C THR A 163 8.86 -2.17 14.64
N GLN A 164 10.10 -2.30 15.13
CA GLN A 164 10.41 -2.06 16.54
C GLN A 164 10.12 -0.61 16.95
N ALA A 165 10.39 0.37 16.07
CA ALA A 165 10.04 1.77 16.32
C ALA A 165 8.51 1.98 16.42
N LEU A 166 7.74 1.31 15.55
CA LEU A 166 6.27 1.34 15.62
C LEU A 166 5.74 0.61 16.86
N MET A 167 6.32 -0.54 17.24
CA MET A 167 6.00 -1.22 18.50
C MET A 167 6.22 -0.30 19.70
N GLU A 168 7.36 0.38 19.76
CA GLU A 168 7.67 1.34 20.82
C GLU A 168 6.65 2.49 20.86
N ALA A 169 6.29 3.04 19.70
CA ALA A 169 5.24 4.06 19.62
C ALA A 169 3.89 3.57 20.15
N ILE A 170 3.46 2.36 19.81
CA ILE A 170 2.22 1.74 20.31
C ILE A 170 2.27 1.59 21.84
N LEU A 171 3.39 1.09 22.39
CA LEU A 171 3.58 0.90 23.83
C LEU A 171 3.60 2.24 24.60
N MET A 172 4.20 3.28 24.01
CA MET A 172 4.21 4.63 24.57
C MET A 172 2.83 5.28 24.53
N ALA A 173 2.17 5.24 23.36
CA ALA A 173 0.89 5.92 23.11
C ALA A 173 -0.29 5.27 23.83
N LYS A 174 -0.29 3.93 23.95
CA LYS A 174 -1.43 3.14 24.48
C LYS A 174 -2.76 3.56 23.81
N PRO A 175 -2.89 3.44 22.48
CA PRO A 175 -3.89 4.15 21.69
C PRO A 175 -5.27 3.49 21.69
N ASP A 176 -6.31 4.19 22.13
CA ASP A 176 -7.71 3.74 22.06
C ASP A 176 -8.19 3.60 20.62
N VAL A 177 -7.64 4.44 19.73
CA VAL A 177 -7.76 4.31 18.28
C VAL A 177 -6.38 4.29 17.65
N MET A 178 -6.11 3.26 16.84
CA MET A 178 -4.96 3.18 15.98
C MET A 178 -5.40 3.30 14.51
N TYR A 179 -4.76 4.17 13.74
CA TYR A 179 -5.05 4.36 12.33
C TYR A 179 -3.80 4.11 11.50
N SER A 180 -3.79 2.99 10.80
CA SER A 180 -2.81 2.66 9.77
C SER A 180 -3.24 3.28 8.44
N LEU A 181 -2.49 4.26 7.94
CA LEU A 181 -2.84 4.98 6.71
C LEU A 181 -2.22 4.28 5.49
N HIS A 182 -3.09 3.79 4.59
CA HIS A 182 -2.69 3.03 3.39
C HIS A 182 -3.20 3.66 2.10
N ASN A 183 -2.83 3.06 0.98
CA ASN A 183 -3.48 3.32 -0.30
C ASN A 183 -3.50 2.13 -1.26
N ALA A 184 -4.49 2.18 -2.14
CA ALA A 184 -4.52 1.36 -3.33
C ALA A 184 -3.73 2.04 -4.46
N GLY A 185 -3.01 1.25 -5.24
CA GLY A 185 -2.37 1.73 -6.48
C GLY A 185 -3.42 2.15 -7.51
N PHE A 186 -4.33 1.22 -7.81
CA PHE A 186 -5.43 1.40 -8.73
C PHE A 186 -6.67 0.71 -8.14
N GLY A 187 -7.84 1.35 -8.18
CA GLY A 187 -9.08 0.70 -7.75
C GLY A 187 -10.15 1.68 -7.24
N GLY A 188 -10.82 1.28 -6.17
CA GLY A 188 -11.74 2.10 -5.38
C GLY A 188 -11.30 2.20 -3.93
N ALA A 189 -11.97 3.04 -3.15
CA ALA A 189 -11.73 3.19 -1.72
C ALA A 189 -12.38 2.04 -0.92
N TYR A 190 -11.70 1.58 0.13
CA TYR A 190 -12.22 0.59 1.07
C TYR A 190 -11.54 0.70 2.43
N TYR A 191 -12.09 -0.01 3.42
CA TYR A 191 -11.69 0.12 4.82
C TYR A 191 -11.52 -1.25 5.48
N TYR A 192 -10.57 -1.34 6.42
CA TYR A 192 -10.59 -2.39 7.43
C TYR A 192 -10.87 -1.80 8.81
N VAL A 193 -11.75 -2.44 9.57
CA VAL A 193 -12.05 -2.07 10.96
C VAL A 193 -11.90 -3.27 11.89
N SER A 194 -11.34 -3.06 13.08
CA SER A 194 -11.12 -4.16 14.02
C SER A 194 -12.34 -4.55 14.85
N HIS A 195 -13.33 -3.66 14.93
CA HIS A 195 -14.58 -3.89 15.63
C HIS A 195 -15.76 -3.44 14.76
N GLU A 196 -16.91 -4.08 14.95
CA GLU A 196 -18.14 -3.65 14.33
C GLU A 196 -18.51 -2.23 14.77
N LEU A 197 -19.08 -1.46 13.84
CA LEU A 197 -19.60 -0.12 14.05
C LEU A 197 -21.12 -0.13 13.80
N PRO A 198 -21.87 0.83 14.37
CA PRO A 198 -23.26 1.06 13.99
C PRO A 198 -23.42 1.25 12.47
N ALA A 199 -24.56 0.84 11.91
CA ALA A 199 -24.79 0.85 10.47
C ALA A 199 -24.61 2.25 9.84
N GLU A 200 -25.04 3.30 10.53
CA GLU A 200 -24.87 4.69 10.09
C GLU A 200 -23.40 5.12 9.92
N CYS A 201 -22.47 4.45 10.61
CA CYS A 201 -21.04 4.70 10.46
C CYS A 201 -20.51 4.09 9.18
N TYR A 202 -21.00 2.92 8.79
CA TYR A 202 -20.66 2.32 7.49
C TYR A 202 -21.23 3.15 6.33
N GLU A 203 -22.43 3.70 6.47
CA GLU A 203 -22.98 4.65 5.50
C GLU A 203 -22.07 5.87 5.33
N GLU A 204 -21.61 6.43 6.44
CA GLU A 204 -20.75 7.60 6.43
C GLU A 204 -19.37 7.31 5.81
N LEU A 205 -18.75 6.18 6.17
CA LEU A 205 -17.49 5.73 5.57
C LEU A 205 -17.60 5.54 4.05
N ARG A 206 -18.76 5.09 3.55
CA ARG A 206 -19.01 4.98 2.10
C ARG A 206 -19.32 6.32 1.44
N ARG A 207 -20.04 7.20 2.13
CA ARG A 207 -20.43 8.51 1.63
C ARG A 207 -19.21 9.41 1.37
N ILE A 208 -18.24 9.40 2.29
CA ILE A 208 -17.06 10.28 2.25
C ILE A 208 -16.28 10.19 0.93
N PRO A 209 -15.84 9.00 0.43
CA PRO A 209 -15.13 8.87 -0.84
C PRO A 209 -16.03 9.20 -2.03
N VAL A 210 -17.28 8.74 -2.04
CA VAL A 210 -18.22 9.00 -3.15
C VAL A 210 -18.49 10.50 -3.33
N ALA A 211 -18.64 11.24 -2.23
CA ALA A 211 -18.80 12.70 -2.25
C ALA A 211 -17.60 13.45 -2.85
N ARG A 212 -16.45 12.77 -2.98
CA ARG A 212 -15.18 13.30 -3.50
C ARG A 212 -14.81 12.72 -4.86
N GLY A 213 -15.76 12.06 -5.53
CA GLY A 213 -15.55 11.45 -6.84
C GLY A 213 -14.65 10.22 -6.80
N ILE A 214 -14.52 9.58 -5.64
CA ILE A 214 -13.73 8.35 -5.48
C ILE A 214 -14.71 7.19 -5.33
N GLU A 215 -14.67 6.28 -6.31
CA GLU A 215 -15.48 5.07 -6.33
C GLU A 215 -15.10 4.12 -5.19
N LEU A 216 -16.05 3.29 -4.74
CA LEU A 216 -15.78 2.23 -3.76
C LEU A 216 -15.15 1.01 -4.44
N SER A 217 -14.28 0.29 -3.72
CA SER A 217 -13.76 -1.00 -4.20
C SER A 217 -14.82 -2.08 -4.03
N LEU A 218 -15.52 -2.40 -5.12
CA LEU A 218 -16.59 -3.40 -5.17
C LEU A 218 -16.25 -4.59 -6.10
N GLY A 219 -14.95 -4.76 -6.39
CA GLY A 219 -14.41 -5.85 -7.19
C GLY A 219 -14.23 -7.14 -6.37
N GLU A 220 -13.21 -7.92 -6.72
CA GLU A 220 -12.82 -9.09 -5.93
C GLU A 220 -12.22 -8.64 -4.58
N PRO A 221 -12.51 -9.35 -3.47
CA PRO A 221 -11.86 -9.06 -2.20
C PRO A 221 -10.35 -9.35 -2.29
N GLU A 222 -9.54 -8.61 -1.54
CA GLU A 222 -8.08 -8.81 -1.51
C GLU A 222 -7.70 -10.22 -1.06
N MET A 223 -8.45 -10.76 -0.10
CA MET A 223 -8.22 -12.08 0.48
C MET A 223 -9.51 -12.92 0.44
N PRO A 224 -9.45 -14.20 0.03
CA PRO A 224 -10.63 -15.07 -0.04
C PRO A 224 -11.37 -15.31 1.29
N TRP A 225 -10.73 -15.05 2.43
CA TRP A 225 -11.26 -15.31 3.77
C TRP A 225 -11.66 -14.04 4.53
N VAL A 226 -11.56 -12.86 3.92
CA VAL A 226 -11.95 -11.61 4.57
C VAL A 226 -13.45 -11.58 4.84
N GLU A 227 -13.84 -11.11 6.03
CA GLU A 227 -15.23 -10.89 6.39
C GLU A 227 -15.65 -9.47 5.95
N GLU A 228 -16.63 -9.37 5.06
CA GLU A 228 -17.25 -8.10 4.67
C GLU A 228 -18.35 -7.73 5.65
N LEU A 229 -18.20 -6.58 6.33
CA LEU A 229 -19.16 -6.07 7.31
C LEU A 229 -20.23 -5.19 6.65
N SER A 230 -19.83 -4.48 5.60
CA SER A 230 -20.65 -3.63 4.73
C SER A 230 -19.90 -3.46 3.41
N PRO A 231 -20.55 -3.11 2.28
CA PRO A 231 -19.87 -2.83 1.01
C PRO A 231 -18.60 -1.97 1.17
N ALA A 232 -17.46 -2.49 0.73
CA ALA A 232 -16.13 -1.89 0.86
C ALA A 232 -15.65 -1.61 2.31
N VAL A 233 -16.26 -2.24 3.31
CA VAL A 233 -15.84 -2.20 4.71
C VAL A 233 -15.68 -3.63 5.23
N TYR A 234 -14.43 -3.98 5.54
CA TYR A 234 -14.03 -5.31 5.92
C TYR A 234 -13.59 -5.36 7.38
N LYS A 235 -13.67 -6.53 7.98
CA LYS A 235 -13.03 -6.78 9.27
C LYS A 235 -11.52 -6.96 9.06
N THR A 236 -10.71 -6.40 9.95
CA THR A 236 -9.25 -6.63 9.91
C THR A 236 -8.93 -8.12 10.02
N THR A 237 -8.05 -8.61 9.16
CA THR A 237 -7.55 -9.98 9.18
C THR A 237 -6.26 -10.10 9.99
N SER A 238 -5.97 -11.31 10.47
CA SER A 238 -4.74 -11.66 11.19
C SER A 238 -3.86 -12.64 10.42
N THR A 239 -2.60 -12.74 10.84
CA THR A 239 -1.70 -13.79 10.35
C THR A 239 -2.19 -15.18 10.77
N VAL A 240 -2.91 -15.28 11.90
CA VAL A 240 -3.62 -16.52 12.30
C VAL A 240 -4.68 -16.92 11.28
N ASP A 241 -5.50 -15.99 10.76
CA ASP A 241 -6.51 -16.29 9.74
C ASP A 241 -5.87 -16.86 8.47
N SER A 242 -4.74 -16.27 8.07
CA SER A 242 -3.96 -16.73 6.92
C SER A 242 -3.42 -18.15 7.15
N TYR A 243 -2.89 -18.42 8.35
CA TYR A 243 -2.44 -19.76 8.74
C TYR A 243 -3.58 -20.79 8.66
N GLU A 244 -4.76 -20.48 9.21
CA GLU A 244 -5.90 -21.41 9.19
C GLU A 244 -6.43 -21.64 7.78
N TYR A 245 -6.38 -20.63 6.91
CA TYR A 245 -6.70 -20.80 5.49
C TYR A 245 -5.77 -21.81 4.83
N PHE A 246 -4.45 -21.67 5.00
CA PHE A 246 -3.49 -22.62 4.44
C PHE A 246 -3.60 -24.00 5.07
N ALA A 247 -3.92 -24.10 6.36
CA ALA A 247 -4.21 -25.39 7.02
C ALA A 247 -5.36 -26.15 6.36
N LYS A 248 -6.31 -25.44 5.77
CA LYS A 248 -7.46 -26.03 5.08
C LYS A 248 -7.18 -26.39 3.63
N PHE A 249 -6.38 -25.59 2.91
CA PHE A 249 -6.30 -25.67 1.45
C PHE A 249 -4.91 -25.98 0.88
N ALA A 250 -3.84 -25.78 1.65
CA ALA A 250 -2.46 -25.99 1.19
C ALA A 250 -1.93 -27.37 1.64
N PRO A 251 -1.05 -28.00 0.85
CA PRO A 251 -0.38 -29.22 1.26
C PRO A 251 0.79 -28.91 2.20
N GLY A 252 0.98 -29.71 3.26
CA GLY A 252 2.15 -29.59 4.15
C GLY A 252 1.88 -28.72 5.39
N ASP A 253 2.95 -28.16 5.96
CA ASP A 253 2.85 -27.27 7.12
C ASP A 253 2.38 -25.87 6.67
N PRO A 254 1.26 -25.35 7.20
CA PRO A 254 0.75 -24.02 6.84
C PRO A 254 1.73 -22.89 7.09
N ALA A 255 2.65 -23.04 8.05
CA ALA A 255 3.68 -22.06 8.34
C ALA A 255 4.57 -21.78 7.11
N GLU A 256 4.77 -22.75 6.21
CA GLU A 256 5.58 -22.59 5.00
C GLU A 256 4.95 -21.64 3.96
N PHE A 257 3.65 -21.36 4.08
CA PHE A 257 2.90 -20.48 3.20
C PHE A 257 2.70 -19.08 3.79
N VAL A 258 2.96 -18.90 5.08
CA VAL A 258 2.93 -17.60 5.75
C VAL A 258 4.31 -16.94 5.59
N VAL A 259 4.36 -15.93 4.73
CA VAL A 259 5.63 -15.32 4.28
C VAL A 259 6.09 -14.14 5.15
N ALA A 260 5.38 -13.81 6.23
CA ALA A 260 5.68 -12.66 7.09
C ALA A 260 5.23 -12.91 8.54
N GLY A 261 5.51 -11.96 9.44
CA GLY A 261 5.05 -11.95 10.83
C GLY A 261 3.59 -11.51 11.01
N ALA A 262 3.24 -11.04 12.21
CA ALA A 262 1.93 -10.46 12.48
C ALA A 262 1.75 -9.08 11.83
N GLY A 263 0.49 -8.71 11.61
CA GLY A 263 0.07 -7.35 11.30
C GLY A 263 0.19 -6.41 12.51
N SER A 264 0.32 -5.10 12.26
CA SER A 264 0.32 -4.07 13.32
C SER A 264 -0.92 -4.16 14.22
N THR A 265 -2.10 -4.35 13.62
CA THR A 265 -3.39 -4.43 14.32
C THR A 265 -3.44 -5.65 15.24
N GLU A 266 -3.11 -6.83 14.72
CA GLU A 266 -3.07 -8.08 15.48
C GLU A 266 -2.12 -7.96 16.68
N TRP A 267 -0.92 -7.44 16.44
CA TRP A 267 0.05 -7.27 17.52
C TRP A 267 -0.41 -6.24 18.55
N ALA A 268 -0.91 -5.07 18.14
CA ALA A 268 -1.37 -4.03 19.05
C ALA A 268 -2.54 -4.51 19.92
N GLN A 269 -3.49 -5.26 19.34
CA GLN A 269 -4.62 -5.85 20.06
C GLN A 269 -4.20 -6.92 21.08
N SER A 270 -3.08 -7.60 20.85
CA SER A 270 -2.48 -8.51 21.86
C SER A 270 -1.95 -7.76 23.09
N GLN A 271 -1.64 -6.46 22.97
CA GLN A 271 -1.14 -5.63 24.06
C GLN A 271 -2.27 -4.94 24.83
N ARG A 272 -3.30 -4.49 24.12
CA ARG A 272 -4.49 -3.85 24.71
C ARG A 272 -5.67 -3.88 23.74
N ASP A 273 -6.88 -3.82 24.30
CA ASP A 273 -8.06 -3.57 23.49
C ASP A 273 -8.00 -2.16 22.86
N LEU A 274 -8.17 -2.08 21.55
CA LEU A 274 -8.17 -0.85 20.76
C LEU A 274 -8.99 -1.01 19.49
N PHE A 275 -9.49 0.13 18.99
CA PHE A 275 -10.05 0.21 17.64
C PHE A 275 -8.94 0.42 16.63
N SER A 276 -8.85 -0.43 15.60
CA SER A 276 -7.96 -0.21 14.47
C SER A 276 -8.78 0.16 13.24
N LEU A 277 -8.34 1.21 12.55
CA LEU A 277 -8.82 1.61 11.24
C LEU A 277 -7.69 1.45 10.24
N VAL A 278 -8.01 0.92 9.07
CA VAL A 278 -7.20 1.00 7.86
C VAL A 278 -8.05 1.63 6.77
N THR A 279 -7.47 2.48 5.96
CA THR A 279 -8.16 3.10 4.83
C THR A 279 -7.30 3.03 3.61
N GLU A 280 -7.88 2.43 2.59
CA GLU A 280 -7.29 2.21 1.29
C GLU A 280 -7.94 3.16 0.31
N VAL A 281 -7.14 4.01 -0.32
CA VAL A 281 -7.59 5.04 -1.26
C VAL A 281 -6.77 4.97 -2.55
N PRO A 282 -7.40 4.99 -3.74
CA PRO A 282 -6.69 4.72 -5.00
C PRO A 282 -5.99 5.95 -5.59
N TYR A 283 -4.75 5.82 -6.10
CA TYR A 283 -4.16 6.88 -6.95
C TYR A 283 -4.87 7.01 -8.29
N PHE A 284 -5.16 5.86 -8.89
CA PHE A 284 -5.80 5.74 -10.19
C PHE A 284 -7.16 5.07 -10.01
N THR A 285 -8.19 5.64 -10.63
CA THR A 285 -9.54 5.07 -10.59
C THR A 285 -10.13 5.00 -11.98
N SER A 286 -11.14 4.17 -12.17
CA SER A 286 -11.88 4.02 -13.42
C SER A 286 -13.34 3.77 -13.08
N PRO A 287 -14.33 4.28 -13.82
CA PRO A 287 -15.74 4.00 -13.57
C PRO A 287 -16.08 2.50 -13.52
N LYS A 288 -15.23 1.66 -14.10
CA LYS A 288 -15.38 0.20 -14.05
C LYS A 288 -15.10 -0.39 -12.66
N THR A 289 -14.39 0.27 -11.76
CA THR A 289 -13.96 -0.31 -10.47
C THR A 289 -15.12 -0.57 -9.50
N SER A 290 -16.22 0.17 -9.64
CA SER A 290 -17.44 0.03 -8.84
C SER A 290 -18.65 -0.47 -9.63
N ASP A 291 -18.52 -0.67 -10.96
CA ASP A 291 -19.64 -1.04 -11.82
C ASP A 291 -20.10 -2.50 -11.57
N GLN A 292 -21.24 -2.61 -10.88
CA GLN A 292 -21.87 -3.89 -10.52
C GLN A 292 -22.78 -4.45 -11.62
N ASN A 293 -22.87 -3.82 -12.80
CA ASN A 293 -23.67 -4.37 -13.89
C ASN A 293 -23.11 -5.74 -14.32
N PRO A 294 -23.97 -6.75 -14.54
CA PRO A 294 -23.54 -8.07 -14.93
C PRO A 294 -22.98 -8.05 -16.37
N VAL A 295 -21.88 -8.79 -16.58
CA VAL A 295 -21.37 -9.11 -17.92
C VAL A 295 -21.84 -10.51 -18.34
N ALA A 296 -21.75 -10.83 -19.63
CA ALA A 296 -22.25 -12.12 -20.15
C ALA A 296 -21.43 -13.35 -19.69
N ARG A 297 -20.27 -13.13 -19.08
CA ARG A 297 -19.31 -14.17 -18.71
C ARG A 297 -19.52 -14.62 -17.26
N ALA A 298 -19.31 -15.90 -16.99
CA ALA A 298 -19.31 -16.40 -15.62
C ALA A 298 -18.11 -15.84 -14.84
N ARG A 299 -18.29 -15.52 -13.56
CA ARG A 299 -17.24 -15.05 -12.65
C ARG A 299 -16.04 -15.99 -12.62
N ARG A 300 -16.27 -17.30 -12.57
CA ARG A 300 -15.21 -18.31 -12.68
C ARG A 300 -14.34 -18.10 -13.91
N ASP A 301 -14.95 -17.93 -15.07
CA ASP A 301 -14.23 -17.94 -16.33
C ASP A 301 -13.38 -16.66 -16.51
N VAL A 302 -13.88 -15.53 -15.99
CA VAL A 302 -13.13 -14.28 -15.87
C VAL A 302 -11.93 -14.44 -14.94
N LEU A 303 -12.12 -15.03 -13.76
CA LEU A 303 -11.05 -15.29 -12.80
C LEU A 303 -9.97 -16.21 -13.39
N LEU A 304 -10.37 -17.31 -14.02
CA LEU A 304 -9.45 -18.27 -14.63
C LEU A 304 -8.64 -17.64 -15.77
N GLU A 305 -9.23 -16.75 -16.57
CA GLU A 305 -8.49 -15.98 -17.57
C GLU A 305 -7.48 -15.04 -16.91
N GLY A 306 -7.87 -14.28 -15.88
CA GLY A 306 -6.95 -13.41 -15.14
C GLY A 306 -5.78 -14.16 -14.50
N LEU A 307 -6.02 -15.38 -14.03
CA LEU A 307 -5.00 -16.27 -13.49
C LEU A 307 -4.04 -16.78 -14.57
N GLU A 308 -4.53 -17.07 -15.78
CA GLU A 308 -3.65 -17.44 -16.90
C GLU A 308 -2.78 -16.27 -17.34
N ARG A 309 -3.34 -15.05 -17.45
CA ARG A 309 -2.55 -13.83 -17.70
C ARG A 309 -1.47 -13.62 -16.64
N SER A 310 -1.83 -13.85 -15.37
CA SER A 310 -0.88 -13.77 -14.25
C SER A 310 0.26 -14.77 -14.41
N ARG A 311 -0.05 -16.00 -14.84
CA ARG A 311 0.94 -17.06 -15.12
C ARG A 311 1.91 -16.65 -16.21
N GLU A 312 1.42 -16.08 -17.30
CA GLU A 312 2.25 -15.57 -18.40
C GLU A 312 3.19 -14.45 -17.94
N ILE A 313 2.66 -13.46 -17.21
CA ILE A 313 3.43 -12.32 -16.71
C ILE A 313 4.51 -12.78 -15.73
N TYR A 314 4.15 -13.58 -14.72
CA TYR A 314 5.13 -14.11 -13.77
C TYR A 314 6.16 -15.02 -14.45
N GLY A 315 5.75 -15.81 -15.44
CA GLY A 315 6.66 -16.63 -16.24
C GLY A 315 7.71 -15.80 -16.99
N LEU A 316 7.28 -14.71 -17.63
CA LEU A 316 8.18 -13.76 -18.30
C LEU A 316 9.15 -13.12 -17.30
N VAL A 317 8.64 -12.55 -16.20
CA VAL A 317 9.50 -11.89 -15.20
C VAL A 317 10.47 -12.88 -14.55
N ASN A 318 10.03 -14.12 -14.29
CA ASN A 318 10.89 -15.18 -13.76
C ASN A 318 12.04 -15.53 -14.73
N ALA A 319 11.78 -15.58 -16.03
CA ALA A 319 12.83 -15.77 -17.02
C ALA A 319 13.85 -14.61 -17.01
N MET A 320 13.41 -13.37 -16.80
CA MET A 320 14.30 -12.21 -16.66
C MET A 320 15.10 -12.24 -15.35
N LEU A 321 14.50 -12.71 -14.25
CA LEU A 321 15.19 -12.91 -12.98
C LEU A 321 16.35 -13.90 -13.13
N GLU A 322 16.12 -15.06 -13.77
CA GLU A 322 17.18 -16.04 -13.99
C GLU A 322 18.31 -15.49 -14.88
N ARG A 323 17.99 -14.68 -15.88
CA ARG A 323 18.98 -14.04 -16.77
C ARG A 323 19.77 -12.92 -16.08
N THR A 324 19.27 -12.35 -14.99
CA THR A 324 19.90 -11.24 -14.24
C THR A 324 20.52 -11.69 -12.91
N LYS A 325 20.31 -12.94 -12.53
CA LYS A 325 20.79 -13.54 -11.28
C LYS A 325 22.30 -13.38 -11.12
N GLY A 326 22.70 -12.75 -10.01
CA GLY A 326 24.11 -12.50 -9.69
C GLY A 326 24.80 -11.44 -10.57
N LYS A 327 24.04 -10.66 -11.35
CA LYS A 327 24.58 -9.62 -12.24
C LYS A 327 24.23 -8.18 -11.80
N LEU A 328 23.49 -8.02 -10.69
CA LEU A 328 23.04 -6.72 -10.19
C LEU A 328 23.62 -6.50 -8.78
N ASP A 329 24.60 -5.62 -8.65
CA ASP A 329 25.30 -5.28 -7.40
C ASP A 329 25.38 -3.77 -7.12
N ALA A 330 24.97 -2.93 -8.07
CA ALA A 330 25.02 -1.48 -7.95
C ALA A 330 23.93 -0.92 -7.02
N GLY A 331 24.34 -0.21 -5.96
CA GLY A 331 23.43 0.56 -5.10
C GLY A 331 22.31 -0.32 -4.50
N ASP A 332 21.05 0.11 -4.66
CA ASP A 332 19.87 -0.63 -4.19
C ASP A 332 19.38 -1.68 -5.22
N ALA A 333 20.08 -1.92 -6.33
CA ALA A 333 19.66 -2.92 -7.33
C ALA A 333 19.47 -4.34 -6.76
N PRO A 334 20.33 -4.86 -5.85
CA PRO A 334 20.11 -6.15 -5.20
C PRO A 334 18.79 -6.19 -4.41
N LEU A 335 18.49 -5.12 -3.68
CA LEU A 335 17.27 -5.00 -2.87
C LEU A 335 16.01 -5.07 -3.74
N LEU A 336 16.00 -4.38 -4.87
CA LEU A 336 14.90 -4.42 -5.84
C LEU A 336 14.77 -5.82 -6.46
N TRP A 337 15.88 -6.42 -6.87
CA TRP A 337 15.88 -7.77 -7.45
C TRP A 337 15.31 -8.82 -6.48
N GLU A 338 15.73 -8.79 -5.21
CA GLU A 338 15.23 -9.72 -4.18
C GLU A 338 13.73 -9.56 -3.91
N ALA A 339 13.24 -8.32 -3.90
CA ALA A 339 11.82 -8.04 -3.78
C ALA A 339 11.03 -8.67 -4.94
N VAL A 340 11.49 -8.44 -6.18
CA VAL A 340 10.84 -9.02 -7.37
C VAL A 340 10.88 -10.54 -7.34
N ALA A 341 12.02 -11.14 -7.02
CA ALA A 341 12.15 -12.60 -6.92
C ALA A 341 11.16 -13.19 -5.92
N THR A 342 11.00 -12.54 -4.76
CA THR A 342 10.07 -13.01 -3.71
C THR A 342 8.60 -12.88 -4.14
N PHE A 343 8.22 -11.76 -4.76
CA PHE A 343 6.86 -11.56 -5.25
C PHE A 343 6.50 -12.52 -6.39
N VAL A 344 7.42 -12.75 -7.33
CA VAL A 344 7.21 -13.67 -8.46
C VAL A 344 7.09 -15.12 -7.97
N ASP A 345 7.96 -15.56 -7.05
CA ASP A 345 7.89 -16.89 -6.44
C ASP A 345 6.57 -17.10 -5.67
N SER A 346 6.20 -16.14 -4.81
CA SER A 346 4.95 -16.19 -4.05
C SER A 346 3.72 -16.19 -4.97
N GLY A 347 3.73 -15.34 -5.99
CA GLY A 347 2.68 -15.26 -7.01
C GLY A 347 2.47 -16.59 -7.70
N LEU A 348 3.53 -17.19 -8.26
CA LEU A 348 3.48 -18.49 -8.93
C LEU A 348 2.99 -19.62 -8.01
N LYS A 349 3.45 -19.66 -6.76
CA LYS A 349 3.01 -20.66 -5.76
C LYS A 349 1.54 -20.52 -5.38
N SER A 350 1.00 -19.31 -5.40
CA SER A 350 -0.40 -19.04 -5.03
C SER A 350 -1.41 -19.42 -6.12
N LEU A 351 -1.03 -19.38 -7.41
CA LEU A 351 -1.95 -19.58 -8.54
C LEU A 351 -2.80 -20.87 -8.45
N PRO A 352 -2.25 -22.06 -8.14
CA PRO A 352 -3.05 -23.28 -8.06
C PRO A 352 -4.15 -23.24 -6.98
N SER A 353 -3.89 -22.55 -5.86
CA SER A 353 -4.88 -22.39 -4.79
C SER A 353 -6.02 -21.46 -5.21
N GLN A 354 -5.69 -20.37 -5.91
CA GLN A 354 -6.69 -19.43 -6.46
C GLN A 354 -7.53 -20.10 -7.56
N GLU A 355 -6.93 -20.90 -8.43
CA GLU A 355 -7.65 -21.68 -9.44
C GLU A 355 -8.63 -22.67 -8.80
N ARG A 356 -8.20 -23.36 -7.73
CA ARG A 356 -9.07 -24.27 -7.00
C ARG A 356 -10.24 -23.52 -6.37
N TRP A 357 -9.97 -22.40 -5.70
CA TRP A 357 -10.99 -21.54 -5.12
C TRP A 357 -12.01 -21.08 -6.17
N ALA A 358 -11.56 -20.60 -7.33
CA ALA A 358 -12.45 -20.16 -8.42
C ALA A 358 -13.32 -21.30 -8.97
N ARG A 359 -12.83 -22.55 -8.95
CA ARG A 359 -13.57 -23.73 -9.45
C ARG A 359 -14.52 -24.36 -8.44
N GLU A 360 -14.14 -24.38 -7.17
CA GLU A 360 -14.83 -25.15 -6.14
C GLU A 360 -15.77 -24.28 -5.28
N THR A 361 -15.59 -22.96 -5.27
CA THR A 361 -16.46 -22.06 -4.49
C THR A 361 -17.87 -22.00 -5.09
N PRO A 362 -18.93 -22.27 -4.29
CA PRO A 362 -20.30 -22.14 -4.76
C PRO A 362 -20.62 -20.73 -5.26
N GLY A 363 -21.38 -20.62 -6.35
CA GLY A 363 -21.81 -19.34 -6.90
C GLY A 363 -20.91 -18.75 -7.98
N MET A 364 -19.74 -19.35 -8.27
CA MET A 364 -18.81 -18.87 -9.30
C MET A 364 -19.34 -18.98 -10.75
N GLU A 365 -20.44 -19.71 -10.96
CA GLU A 365 -21.15 -19.79 -12.25
C GLU A 365 -22.02 -18.56 -12.54
N ALA A 366 -22.28 -17.74 -11.53
CA ALA A 366 -23.06 -16.52 -11.72
C ALA A 366 -22.33 -15.56 -12.69
N PRO A 367 -23.07 -14.70 -13.41
CA PRO A 367 -22.48 -13.63 -14.19
C PRO A 367 -21.50 -12.80 -13.35
N ALA A 368 -20.31 -12.53 -13.88
CA ALA A 368 -19.39 -11.58 -13.28
C ALA A 368 -19.97 -10.17 -13.39
N THR A 369 -19.47 -9.23 -12.58
CA THR A 369 -19.73 -7.80 -12.78
C THR A 369 -18.64 -7.16 -13.65
N VAL A 370 -18.90 -5.96 -14.18
CA VAL A 370 -17.88 -5.15 -14.86
C VAL A 370 -16.68 -4.89 -13.93
N ALA A 371 -16.92 -4.64 -12.64
CA ALA A 371 -15.86 -4.48 -11.64
C ALA A 371 -15.00 -5.73 -11.44
N GLN A 372 -15.60 -6.92 -11.35
CA GLN A 372 -14.87 -8.18 -11.22
C GLN A 372 -14.04 -8.50 -12.48
N GLU A 373 -14.58 -8.21 -13.67
CA GLU A 373 -13.84 -8.34 -14.94
C GLU A 373 -12.68 -7.35 -15.02
N ALA A 374 -12.91 -6.08 -14.66
CA ALA A 374 -11.86 -5.07 -14.64
C ALA A 374 -10.73 -5.40 -13.67
N ASP A 375 -11.09 -5.86 -12.47
CA ASP A 375 -10.13 -6.25 -11.43
C ASP A 375 -9.25 -7.41 -11.90
N SER A 376 -9.88 -8.50 -12.33
CA SER A 376 -9.20 -9.74 -12.72
C SER A 376 -8.30 -9.58 -13.94
N LEU A 377 -8.76 -8.82 -14.94
CA LEU A 377 -8.07 -8.77 -16.23
C LEU A 377 -7.10 -7.60 -16.36
N TYR A 378 -7.26 -6.50 -15.62
CA TYR A 378 -6.46 -5.29 -15.84
C TYR A 378 -5.84 -4.71 -14.58
N ILE A 379 -6.59 -4.60 -13.47
CA ILE A 379 -6.04 -4.05 -12.21
C ILE A 379 -4.99 -5.00 -11.64
N ARG A 380 -5.24 -6.31 -11.69
CA ARG A 380 -4.24 -7.33 -11.33
C ARG A 380 -2.96 -7.21 -12.18
N VAL A 381 -3.10 -6.99 -13.48
CA VAL A 381 -1.98 -6.78 -14.41
C VAL A 381 -1.20 -5.51 -14.05
N PHE A 382 -1.89 -4.44 -13.65
CA PHE A 382 -1.25 -3.21 -13.15
C PHE A 382 -0.30 -3.51 -11.99
N TYR A 383 -0.75 -4.22 -10.95
CA TYR A 383 0.12 -4.56 -9.81
C TYR A 383 1.31 -5.45 -10.20
N GLN A 384 1.10 -6.40 -11.13
CA GLN A 384 2.18 -7.25 -11.64
C GLN A 384 3.20 -6.47 -12.49
N MET A 385 2.73 -5.48 -13.25
CA MET A 385 3.58 -4.55 -13.97
C MET A 385 4.44 -3.71 -13.01
N LEU A 386 3.94 -3.30 -11.85
CA LEU A 386 4.76 -2.60 -10.83
C LEU A 386 5.90 -3.49 -10.34
N ILE A 387 5.62 -4.77 -10.08
CA ILE A 387 6.63 -5.75 -9.68
C ILE A 387 7.71 -5.88 -10.76
N ALA A 388 7.32 -6.07 -12.02
CA ALA A 388 8.25 -6.13 -13.14
C ALA A 388 9.09 -4.85 -13.27
N SER A 389 8.49 -3.69 -13.01
CA SER A 389 9.15 -2.38 -13.13
C SER A 389 10.28 -2.18 -12.12
N MET A 390 10.20 -2.80 -10.93
CA MET A 390 11.32 -2.80 -9.98
C MET A 390 12.55 -3.52 -10.55
N LEU A 391 12.37 -4.62 -11.29
CA LEU A 391 13.48 -5.33 -11.94
C LEU A 391 14.09 -4.49 -13.07
N SER A 392 13.25 -3.84 -13.89
CA SER A 392 13.72 -2.88 -14.90
C SER A 392 14.56 -1.76 -14.27
N ARG A 393 14.08 -1.20 -13.15
CA ARG A 393 14.81 -0.18 -12.39
C ARG A 393 16.15 -0.70 -11.85
N ALA A 394 16.20 -1.92 -11.32
CA ALA A 394 17.44 -2.54 -10.86
C ALA A 394 18.46 -2.74 -11.99
N ILE A 395 18.02 -3.18 -13.17
CA ILE A 395 18.87 -3.32 -14.36
C ILE A 395 19.43 -1.95 -14.80
N LYS A 396 18.58 -0.91 -14.80
CA LYS A 396 19.01 0.46 -15.14
C LYS A 396 20.06 1.00 -14.16
N MET A 397 19.88 0.77 -12.85
CA MET A 397 20.88 1.13 -11.84
C MET A 397 22.25 0.49 -12.14
N GLN A 398 22.26 -0.80 -12.49
CA GLN A 398 23.49 -1.52 -12.85
C GLN A 398 24.16 -0.93 -14.10
N LEU A 399 23.38 -0.77 -15.19
CA LEU A 399 23.91 -0.25 -16.46
C LEU A 399 24.46 1.18 -16.33
N SER A 400 23.82 2.02 -15.52
CA SER A 400 24.31 3.36 -15.20
C SER A 400 25.64 3.32 -14.44
N ALA A 401 25.79 2.42 -13.46
CA ALA A 401 27.02 2.27 -12.69
C ALA A 401 28.19 1.75 -13.55
N GLU A 402 27.91 0.92 -14.56
CA GLU A 402 28.89 0.39 -15.51
C GLU A 402 29.25 1.37 -16.65
N GLY A 403 28.66 2.58 -16.68
CA GLY A 403 28.90 3.58 -17.73
C GLY A 403 28.24 3.24 -19.07
N ALA A 404 27.34 2.25 -19.10
CA ALA A 404 26.59 1.83 -20.29
C ALA A 404 25.24 2.57 -20.44
N GLY A 405 24.87 3.42 -19.47
CA GLY A 405 23.66 4.24 -19.48
C GLY A 405 23.89 5.65 -20.03
N GLY A 406 24.07 5.78 -21.35
CA GLY A 406 23.88 7.05 -22.04
C GLY A 406 22.40 7.26 -22.37
N ASP A 407 21.85 8.42 -22.01
CA ASP A 407 20.47 8.82 -22.31
C ASP A 407 20.17 8.70 -23.81
N ALA A 408 19.22 7.82 -24.16
CA ALA A 408 18.72 7.65 -25.52
C ALA A 408 17.70 8.74 -25.91
N GLU A 409 18.04 10.02 -25.69
CA GLU A 409 17.21 11.17 -26.12
C GLU A 409 17.90 12.14 -27.10
N SER A 410 19.12 11.88 -27.55
CA SER A 410 19.72 12.64 -28.66
C SER A 410 20.20 11.72 -29.77
N GLY A 411 19.64 11.93 -30.97
CA GLY A 411 20.02 11.21 -32.17
C GLY A 411 21.47 11.40 -32.59
N GLU A 412 21.91 10.44 -33.41
CA GLU A 412 23.08 10.49 -34.30
C GLU A 412 24.45 10.62 -33.63
N ASN A 413 24.94 9.52 -33.04
CA ASN A 413 26.24 8.91 -33.38
C ASN A 413 26.55 7.75 -32.42
N ALA A 414 26.13 6.53 -32.79
CA ALA A 414 26.61 5.31 -32.15
C ALA A 414 27.99 4.95 -32.74
N GLY A 415 29.05 5.38 -32.06
CA GLY A 415 30.38 4.84 -32.24
C GLY A 415 30.54 3.56 -31.43
N ASP A 416 30.92 2.48 -32.10
CA ASP A 416 31.21 1.16 -31.54
C ASP A 416 32.15 1.23 -30.32
N ALA A 417 31.60 0.93 -29.14
CA ALA A 417 32.36 0.46 -27.99
C ALA A 417 31.57 -0.70 -27.35
N ALA A 418 31.72 -1.87 -27.96
CA ALA A 418 31.20 -3.12 -27.45
C ALA A 418 31.96 -3.51 -26.16
N GLY A 419 31.33 -3.30 -25.00
CA GLY A 419 31.65 -4.06 -23.79
C GLY A 419 31.14 -5.48 -23.96
N GLU A 420 32.03 -6.39 -24.36
CA GLU A 420 31.66 -7.73 -24.83
C GLU A 420 31.12 -8.62 -23.69
N GLY A 421 29.86 -9.06 -23.82
CA GLY A 421 29.25 -10.14 -23.04
C GLY A 421 28.11 -9.68 -22.12
N ALA A 422 28.42 -9.41 -20.85
CA ALA A 422 27.44 -9.28 -19.78
C ALA A 422 26.63 -7.97 -19.80
N ALA A 423 27.28 -6.82 -20.04
CA ALA A 423 26.60 -5.52 -20.13
C ALA A 423 25.65 -5.47 -21.35
N SER A 424 26.05 -6.09 -22.46
CA SER A 424 25.21 -6.24 -23.67
C SER A 424 23.98 -7.11 -23.41
N GLU A 425 24.13 -8.20 -22.64
CA GLU A 425 23.01 -9.07 -22.25
C GLU A 425 22.04 -8.38 -21.28
N LEU A 426 22.55 -7.70 -20.24
CA LEU A 426 21.73 -6.94 -19.29
C LEU A 426 20.94 -5.84 -20.00
N ALA A 427 21.57 -5.12 -20.93
CA ALA A 427 20.88 -4.13 -21.74
C ALA A 427 19.79 -4.76 -22.63
N ALA A 428 20.02 -5.96 -23.17
CA ALA A 428 18.99 -6.68 -23.94
C ALA A 428 17.82 -7.13 -23.06
N VAL A 429 18.09 -7.70 -21.87
CA VAL A 429 17.05 -8.05 -20.89
C VAL A 429 16.24 -6.82 -20.49
N GLY A 430 16.92 -5.70 -20.20
CA GLY A 430 16.29 -4.44 -19.84
C GLY A 430 15.33 -3.92 -20.91
N ARG A 431 15.75 -3.94 -22.19
CA ARG A 431 14.89 -3.54 -23.32
C ARG A 431 13.68 -4.47 -23.51
N GLU A 432 13.88 -5.77 -23.38
CA GLU A 432 12.79 -6.76 -23.49
C GLU A 432 11.75 -6.57 -22.38
N LEU A 433 12.22 -6.38 -21.15
CA LEU A 433 11.36 -6.15 -20.00
C LEU A 433 10.62 -4.80 -20.09
N ASP A 434 11.30 -3.74 -20.52
CA ASP A 434 10.68 -2.43 -20.75
C ASP A 434 9.59 -2.49 -21.84
N ALA A 435 9.81 -3.26 -22.91
CA ALA A 435 8.80 -3.46 -23.96
C ALA A 435 7.58 -4.24 -23.44
N ALA A 436 7.78 -5.24 -22.58
CA ALA A 436 6.69 -5.97 -21.95
C ALA A 436 5.87 -5.05 -21.02
N ILE A 437 6.54 -4.26 -20.18
CA ILE A 437 5.93 -3.27 -19.29
C ILE A 437 5.12 -2.25 -20.10
N ASP A 438 5.67 -1.72 -21.19
CA ASP A 438 4.98 -0.79 -22.09
C ASP A 438 3.73 -1.42 -22.73
N GLY A 439 3.83 -2.69 -23.13
CA GLY A 439 2.69 -3.47 -23.64
C GLY A 439 1.56 -3.62 -22.63
N TRP A 440 1.89 -3.97 -21.38
CA TRP A 440 0.90 -4.09 -20.29
C TRP A 440 0.28 -2.74 -19.93
N ALA A 441 1.09 -1.68 -19.81
CA ALA A 441 0.59 -0.32 -19.56
C ALA A 441 -0.38 0.14 -20.67
N SER A 442 -0.01 -0.11 -21.93
CA SER A 442 -0.86 0.22 -23.08
C SER A 442 -2.15 -0.59 -23.08
N ASP A 443 -2.12 -1.84 -22.63
CA ASP A 443 -3.33 -2.66 -22.50
C ASP A 443 -4.27 -2.16 -21.40
N ILE A 444 -3.72 -1.77 -20.25
CA ILE A 444 -4.47 -1.14 -19.17
C ILE A 444 -5.11 0.16 -19.66
N GLU A 445 -4.33 1.06 -20.28
CA GLU A 445 -4.80 2.36 -20.80
C GLU A 445 -5.91 2.24 -21.85
N ARG A 446 -5.86 1.20 -22.71
CA ARG A 446 -6.91 0.96 -23.71
C ARG A 446 -8.21 0.45 -23.10
N ASN A 447 -8.14 -0.36 -22.04
CA ASN A 447 -9.29 -1.06 -21.50
C ASN A 447 -9.89 -0.41 -20.24
N LEU A 448 -9.10 0.37 -19.52
CA LEU A 448 -9.49 1.19 -18.38
C LEU A 448 -9.28 2.66 -18.72
N SER A 449 -10.37 3.39 -18.94
CA SER A 449 -10.36 4.86 -18.98
C SER A 449 -10.14 5.39 -17.57
N TYR A 450 -8.87 5.42 -17.14
CA TYR A 450 -8.51 5.79 -15.78
C TYR A 450 -8.29 7.29 -15.63
N GLU A 451 -8.51 7.76 -14.40
CA GLU A 451 -8.23 9.12 -13.97
C GLU A 451 -7.29 9.11 -12.77
N VAL A 452 -6.55 10.21 -12.60
CA VAL A 452 -5.72 10.45 -11.41
C VAL A 452 -6.57 11.15 -10.37
N VAL A 453 -6.69 10.56 -9.19
CA VAL A 453 -7.43 11.17 -8.10
C VAL A 453 -6.63 12.34 -7.52
N PRO A 454 -7.22 13.53 -7.33
CA PRO A 454 -6.54 14.65 -6.68
C PRO A 454 -6.06 14.29 -5.28
N ILE A 455 -4.81 14.65 -4.94
CA ILE A 455 -4.20 14.36 -3.63
C ILE A 455 -5.07 14.89 -2.48
N ARG A 456 -5.68 16.07 -2.66
CA ARG A 456 -6.63 16.63 -1.69
C ARG A 456 -7.76 15.66 -1.38
N ASN A 457 -8.43 15.14 -2.40
CA ASN A 457 -9.58 14.25 -2.24
C ASN A 457 -9.18 12.98 -1.47
N LEU A 458 -7.99 12.44 -1.75
CA LEU A 458 -7.43 11.27 -1.08
C LEU A 458 -7.18 11.53 0.42
N VAL A 459 -6.56 12.66 0.74
CA VAL A 459 -6.34 13.10 2.14
C VAL A 459 -7.67 13.34 2.86
N GLN A 460 -8.62 13.96 2.18
CA GLN A 460 -9.95 14.22 2.72
C GLN A 460 -10.70 12.92 3.07
N VAL A 461 -10.53 11.85 2.29
CA VAL A 461 -11.14 10.55 2.61
C VAL A 461 -10.54 9.95 3.88
N GLN A 462 -9.20 9.91 3.98
CA GLN A 462 -8.55 9.38 5.19
C GLN A 462 -8.90 10.23 6.43
N TYR A 463 -8.85 11.55 6.31
CA TYR A 463 -9.20 12.44 7.43
C TYR A 463 -10.68 12.31 7.83
N GLY A 464 -11.58 12.25 6.85
CA GLY A 464 -13.00 12.04 7.09
C GLY A 464 -13.29 10.71 7.78
N ALA A 465 -12.63 9.63 7.35
CA ALA A 465 -12.80 8.30 7.95
C ALA A 465 -12.38 8.28 9.43
N LEU A 466 -11.25 8.91 9.76
CA LEU A 466 -10.81 9.10 11.14
C LEU A 466 -11.86 9.86 11.98
N LEU A 467 -12.34 11.00 11.49
CA LEU A 467 -13.34 11.81 12.19
C LEU A 467 -14.65 11.04 12.38
N ALA A 468 -15.10 10.32 11.36
CA ALA A 468 -16.31 9.49 11.42
C ALA A 468 -16.18 8.38 12.47
N VAL A 469 -15.03 7.71 12.53
CA VAL A 469 -14.76 6.68 13.54
C VAL A 469 -14.74 7.27 14.95
N LEU A 470 -14.05 8.39 15.17
CA LEU A 470 -14.01 9.04 16.49
C LEU A 470 -15.40 9.44 16.96
N GLU A 471 -16.17 10.08 16.08
CA GLU A 471 -17.57 10.44 16.35
C GLU A 471 -18.36 9.17 16.68
N CYS A 472 -18.35 8.16 15.82
CA CYS A 472 -19.06 6.89 16.02
C CYS A 472 -18.74 6.18 17.34
N ARG A 473 -17.51 6.33 17.82
CA ARG A 473 -17.05 5.76 19.08
C ARG A 473 -17.26 6.66 20.30
N GLY A 474 -17.80 7.86 20.12
CA GLY A 474 -18.03 8.84 21.18
C GLY A 474 -16.72 9.37 21.77
N MET A 475 -15.69 9.50 20.93
CA MET A 475 -14.31 9.84 21.29
C MET A 475 -13.91 11.23 20.85
#